data_AF-U4PLI6-F1
#
_entry.id   AF-U4PLI6-F1
#
_cell.length_a   1.000
_cell.length_b   1.000
_cell.length_c   1.000
_cell.angle_alpha   90.00
_cell.angle_beta   90.00
_cell.angle_gamma   90.00
#
_symmetry.space_group_name_H-M   'P 1'
#
loop_
_entity.id
_entity.type
_entity.pdbx_description
1 polymer ?
#
loop_
_entity_poly.entity_id
_entity_poly.type
_entity_poly.pdbx_seq_one_letter_code
_entity_poly.pdbx_strand_id
1 'polypeptide(L)'
;MAAMIASGMLARSIDYESTVAKHLAWALHCGVLGAVFAPLCFMAGPVLTRAAWYTAGIVGGLSATAITAPSEKFLMMSGPLAMGFGVVFVANIGAFFLPPGSALGASLASIVVYGGLILFSAFLLYDTQRLVKKAENHPHSSQLYGSDMQIRSFDPINAQMSIYMDVLNIFMRLVMIMGGMNGNRRK
;
A
#
# COMPACT_ATOMS: atom_id res chain seq x y z
N MET A 1 1.53 -14.54 -5.82
CA MET A 1 2.38 -14.13 -4.68
C MET A 1 3.86 -14.11 -5.03
N ALA A 2 4.48 -15.25 -5.39
CA ALA A 2 5.91 -15.30 -5.75
C ALA A 2 6.31 -14.33 -6.88
N ALA A 3 5.49 -14.21 -7.93
CA ALA A 3 5.73 -13.28 -9.04
C ALA A 3 5.70 -11.79 -8.61
N MET A 4 4.88 -11.43 -7.62
CA MET A 4 4.81 -10.04 -7.10
C MET A 4 6.04 -9.71 -6.25
N ILE A 5 6.49 -10.66 -5.43
CA ILE A 5 7.69 -10.50 -4.60
C ILE A 5 8.93 -10.43 -5.51
N ALA A 6 9.04 -11.31 -6.51
CA ALA A 6 10.17 -11.33 -7.44
C ALA A 6 10.23 -10.05 -8.30
N SER A 7 9.10 -9.61 -8.87
CA SER A 7 9.06 -8.37 -9.66
C SER A 7 9.32 -7.12 -8.81
N GLY A 8 8.85 -7.11 -7.55
CA GLY A 8 9.14 -6.03 -6.61
C GLY A 8 10.61 -6.00 -6.19
N MET A 9 11.24 -7.15 -5.96
CA MET A 9 12.67 -7.26 -5.69
C MET A 9 13.52 -6.83 -6.90
N LEU A 10 13.11 -7.21 -8.12
CA LEU A 10 13.77 -6.79 -9.36
C LEU A 10 13.68 -5.28 -9.58
N ALA A 11 12.52 -4.68 -9.36
CA ALA A 11 12.36 -3.22 -9.44
C ALA A 11 13.21 -2.47 -8.40
N ARG A 12 13.51 -3.12 -7.27
CA ARG A 12 14.34 -2.57 -6.18
C ARG A 12 15.84 -2.80 -6.37
N SER A 13 16.23 -3.83 -7.13
CA SER A 13 17.63 -4.20 -7.36
C SER A 13 18.27 -3.46 -8.54
N ILE A 14 17.48 -2.78 -9.38
CA ILE A 14 17.99 -2.03 -10.53
C ILE A 14 18.35 -0.60 -10.10
N ASP A 15 19.61 -0.23 -10.35
CA ASP A 15 20.17 1.07 -9.99
C ASP A 15 19.53 2.21 -10.82
N TYR A 16 19.38 3.39 -10.21
CA TYR A 16 18.62 4.51 -10.80
C TYR A 16 19.32 5.17 -12.00
N GLU A 17 20.60 4.87 -12.24
CA GLU A 17 21.35 5.38 -13.40
C GLU A 17 20.75 4.97 -14.75
N SER A 18 20.05 3.82 -14.81
CA SER A 18 19.37 3.37 -16.04
C SER A 18 17.87 3.68 -16.00
N THR A 19 17.53 4.94 -16.27
CA THR A 19 16.15 5.46 -16.17
C THR A 19 15.14 4.59 -16.93
N VAL A 20 15.49 4.09 -18.12
CA VAL A 20 14.62 3.25 -18.94
C VAL A 20 14.40 1.86 -18.35
N ALA A 21 15.47 1.18 -17.89
CA ALA A 21 15.36 -0.16 -17.33
C ALA A 21 14.52 -0.17 -16.04
N LYS A 22 14.61 0.92 -15.27
CA LYS A 22 13.84 1.09 -14.04
C LYS A 22 12.35 1.33 -14.29
N HIS A 23 12.01 2.15 -15.29
CA HIS A 23 10.63 2.34 -15.71
C HIS A 23 10.03 1.06 -16.32
N LEU A 24 10.82 0.27 -17.05
CA LEU A 24 10.40 -1.03 -17.56
C LEU A 24 10.18 -2.05 -16.44
N ALA A 25 11.08 -2.11 -15.45
CA ALA A 25 10.91 -2.99 -14.30
C ALA A 25 9.68 -2.59 -13.45
N TRP A 26 9.44 -1.29 -13.31
CA TRP A 26 8.23 -0.77 -12.66
C TRP A 26 6.96 -1.10 -13.45
N ALA A 27 6.95 -0.86 -14.77
CA ALA A 27 5.82 -1.20 -15.64
C ALA A 27 5.53 -2.72 -15.63
N LEU A 28 6.59 -3.54 -15.63
CA LEU A 28 6.48 -4.99 -15.50
C LEU A 28 5.88 -5.37 -14.14
N HIS A 29 6.32 -4.74 -13.05
CA HIS A 29 5.76 -4.96 -11.72
C HIS A 29 4.26 -4.60 -11.67
N CYS A 30 3.88 -3.42 -12.19
CA CYS A 30 2.49 -3.01 -12.31
C CYS A 30 1.67 -3.97 -13.17
N GLY A 31 2.23 -4.49 -14.27
CA GLY A 31 1.59 -5.49 -15.12
C GLY A 31 1.35 -6.81 -14.39
N VAL A 32 2.34 -7.31 -13.63
CA VAL A 32 2.22 -8.53 -12.82
C VAL A 32 1.15 -8.36 -11.74
N LEU A 33 1.11 -7.21 -11.07
CA LEU A 33 0.08 -6.89 -10.08
C LEU A 33 -1.31 -6.86 -10.74
N GLY A 34 -1.45 -6.14 -11.85
CA GLY A 34 -2.68 -6.09 -12.63
C GLY A 34 -3.17 -7.47 -13.06
N ALA A 35 -2.27 -8.36 -13.50
CA ALA A 35 -2.60 -9.73 -13.86
C ALA A 35 -3.08 -10.56 -12.66
N VAL A 36 -2.50 -10.38 -11.48
CA VAL A 36 -2.94 -11.06 -10.24
C VAL A 36 -4.31 -10.54 -9.79
N PHE A 37 -4.61 -9.26 -10.00
CA PHE A 37 -5.90 -8.66 -9.66
C PHE A 37 -6.97 -8.81 -10.75
N ALA A 38 -6.60 -9.14 -11.98
CA ALA A 38 -7.52 -9.28 -13.12
C ALA A 38 -8.73 -10.18 -12.85
N PRO A 39 -8.61 -11.34 -12.16
CA PRO A 39 -9.76 -12.17 -11.81
C PRO A 39 -10.82 -11.43 -10.99
N LEU A 40 -10.41 -10.49 -10.12
CA LEU A 40 -11.34 -9.68 -9.32
C LEU A 40 -12.12 -8.70 -10.19
N CYS A 41 -11.53 -8.18 -11.27
CA CYS A 41 -12.23 -7.31 -12.19
C CYS A 41 -13.40 -8.02 -12.86
N PHE A 42 -13.23 -9.31 -13.20
CA PHE A 42 -14.30 -10.14 -13.76
C PHE A 42 -15.37 -10.50 -12.73
N MET A 43 -14.99 -10.68 -11.46
CA MET A 43 -15.93 -11.05 -10.38
C MET A 43 -16.68 -9.86 -9.76
N ALA A 44 -16.05 -8.69 -9.67
CA ALA A 44 -16.57 -7.53 -8.96
C ALA A 44 -17.40 -6.57 -9.84
N GLY A 45 -17.33 -6.65 -11.17
CA GLY A 45 -18.21 -5.89 -12.08
C GLY A 45 -18.30 -4.39 -11.75
N PRO A 46 -19.51 -3.77 -11.72
CA PRO A 46 -19.70 -2.35 -11.39
C PRO A 46 -19.32 -1.98 -9.95
N VAL A 47 -19.13 -2.96 -9.06
CA VAL A 47 -18.69 -2.73 -7.68
C VAL A 47 -17.23 -2.27 -7.68
N LEU A 48 -16.42 -2.77 -8.61
CA LEU A 48 -15.01 -2.41 -8.74
C LEU A 48 -14.81 -0.92 -9.03
N THR A 49 -15.59 -0.36 -9.96
CA THR A 49 -15.48 1.06 -10.36
C THR A 49 -15.88 2.00 -9.22
N ARG A 50 -16.90 1.62 -8.44
CA ARG A 50 -17.29 2.35 -7.23
C ARG A 50 -16.20 2.27 -6.15
N ALA A 51 -15.63 1.08 -5.93
CA ALA A 51 -14.56 0.89 -4.95
C ALA A 51 -13.31 1.70 -5.34
N ALA A 52 -13.02 1.79 -6.64
CA ALA A 52 -11.93 2.61 -7.17
C ALA A 52 -12.17 4.10 -6.88
N TRP A 53 -13.38 4.62 -7.12
CA TRP A 53 -13.71 6.01 -6.79
C TRP A 53 -13.64 6.31 -5.29
N TYR A 54 -14.13 5.42 -4.43
CA TYR A 54 -14.00 5.59 -2.98
C TYR A 54 -12.54 5.54 -2.53
N THR A 55 -11.75 4.63 -3.09
CA THR A 55 -10.32 4.56 -2.82
C THR A 55 -9.64 5.86 -3.24
N ALA A 56 -9.92 6.37 -4.43
CA ALA A 56 -9.36 7.63 -4.91
C ALA A 56 -9.70 8.81 -3.96
N GLY A 57 -10.93 8.87 -3.46
CA GLY A 57 -11.35 9.88 -2.48
C GLY A 57 -10.61 9.75 -1.14
N ILE A 58 -10.50 8.53 -0.59
CA ILE A 58 -9.79 8.27 0.67
C ILE A 58 -8.30 8.59 0.53
N VAL A 59 -7.66 8.07 -0.51
CA VAL A 59 -6.23 8.27 -0.79
C VAL A 59 -5.94 9.75 -1.02
N GLY A 60 -6.75 10.45 -1.82
CA GLY A 60 -6.60 11.88 -2.06
C GLY A 60 -6.75 12.70 -0.79
N GLY A 61 -7.79 12.43 0.01
CA GLY A 61 -8.03 13.12 1.28
C GLY A 61 -6.93 12.89 2.32
N LEU A 62 -6.50 11.63 2.49
CA LEU A 62 -5.41 11.28 3.41
C LEU A 62 -4.05 11.82 2.95
N SER A 63 -3.78 11.84 1.64
CA SER A 63 -2.54 12.42 1.13
C SER A 63 -2.50 13.93 1.37
N ALA A 64 -3.62 14.63 1.20
CA ALA A 64 -3.72 16.07 1.49
C ALA A 64 -3.50 16.39 2.98
N THR A 65 -4.03 15.56 3.89
CA THR A 65 -3.79 15.73 5.32
C THR A 65 -2.38 15.34 5.74
N ALA A 66 -1.75 14.36 5.08
CA ALA A 66 -0.36 13.99 5.32
C ALA A 66 0.59 15.17 5.03
N ILE A 67 0.41 15.84 3.90
CA ILE A 67 1.27 16.97 3.48
C ILE A 67 1.21 18.13 4.49
N THR A 68 0.07 18.32 5.16
CA THR A 68 -0.14 19.41 6.12
C THR A 68 0.18 19.03 7.57
N ALA A 69 0.48 17.76 7.87
CA ALA A 69 0.68 17.27 9.23
C ALA A 69 2.16 17.31 9.68
N PRO A 70 2.46 17.79 10.91
CA PRO A 70 3.83 18.01 11.39
C PRO A 70 4.64 16.72 11.53
N SER A 71 5.91 16.79 11.10
CA SER A 71 6.76 15.62 10.83
C SER A 71 7.50 15.03 12.04
N GLU A 72 7.21 15.49 13.25
CA GLU A 72 7.88 15.00 14.47
C GLU A 72 7.24 13.73 15.06
N LYS A 73 5.97 13.44 14.70
CA LYS A 73 5.28 12.21 15.14
C LYS A 73 5.79 10.91 14.50
N PHE A 74 6.77 11.01 13.61
CA PHE A 74 7.23 9.94 12.72
C PHE A 74 7.92 8.75 13.34
N LEU A 75 8.66 8.95 14.43
CA LEU A 75 9.30 7.80 15.08
C LEU A 75 8.28 7.05 15.94
N MET A 76 7.46 7.80 16.70
CA MET A 76 6.44 7.23 17.58
C MET A 76 5.31 6.52 16.85
N MET A 77 4.96 6.92 15.61
CA MET A 77 3.86 6.29 14.89
C MET A 77 4.23 4.90 14.31
N SER A 78 5.51 4.66 14.02
CA SER A 78 5.95 3.40 13.41
C SER A 78 5.75 2.17 14.30
N GLY A 79 5.91 2.33 15.62
CA GLY A 79 5.74 1.24 16.60
C GLY A 79 4.31 0.70 16.67
N PRO A 80 3.30 1.53 16.98
CA PRO A 80 1.90 1.12 16.98
C PRO A 80 1.41 0.60 15.63
N LEU A 81 1.87 1.19 14.53
CA LEU A 81 1.47 0.80 13.19
C LEU A 81 2.02 -0.58 12.80
N ALA A 82 3.26 -0.89 13.17
CA ALA A 82 3.85 -2.22 13.02
C ALA A 82 3.13 -3.29 13.88
N MET A 83 2.75 -2.94 15.12
CA MET A 83 1.96 -3.85 15.97
C MET A 83 0.59 -4.14 15.35
N GLY A 84 -0.12 -3.10 14.88
CA GLY A 84 -1.39 -3.25 14.19
C GLY A 84 -1.28 -4.10 12.92
N PHE A 85 -0.18 -3.97 12.18
CA PHE A 85 0.11 -4.82 11.02
C PHE A 85 0.28 -6.28 11.40
N GLY A 86 1.02 -6.56 12.49
CA GLY A 86 1.14 -7.91 13.03
C GLY A 86 -0.22 -8.53 13.36
N VAL A 87 -1.13 -7.77 14.00
CA VAL A 87 -2.48 -8.25 14.32
C VAL A 87 -3.29 -8.58 13.07
N VAL A 88 -3.31 -7.68 12.08
CA VAL A 88 -4.05 -7.91 10.83
C VAL A 88 -3.44 -9.05 10.02
N PHE A 89 -2.12 -9.21 10.06
CA PHE A 89 -1.40 -10.29 9.39
C PHE A 89 -1.74 -11.65 10.01
N VAL A 90 -1.68 -11.77 11.34
CA VAL A 90 -2.08 -12.99 12.05
C VAL A 90 -3.57 -13.28 11.83
N ALA A 91 -4.43 -12.26 11.81
CA ALA A 91 -5.85 -12.43 11.52
C ALA A 91 -6.09 -12.94 10.08
N ASN A 92 -5.29 -12.50 9.09
CA ASN A 92 -5.36 -13.02 7.72
C ASN A 92 -4.99 -14.51 7.68
N ILE A 93 -3.93 -14.91 8.40
CA ILE A 93 -3.55 -16.33 8.48
C ILE A 93 -4.64 -17.15 9.18
N GLY A 94 -5.15 -16.66 10.32
CA GLY A 94 -6.19 -17.34 11.09
C GLY A 94 -7.51 -17.49 10.33
N ALA A 95 -7.85 -16.54 9.47
CA ALA A 95 -9.05 -16.61 8.64
C ALA A 95 -9.02 -17.75 7.60
N PHE A 96 -7.85 -18.26 7.20
CA PHE A 96 -7.75 -19.41 6.30
C PHE A 96 -8.07 -20.75 6.99
N PHE A 97 -7.88 -20.82 8.31
CA PHE A 97 -8.09 -22.04 9.09
C PHE A 97 -9.48 -22.11 9.73
N LEU A 98 -10.24 -21.02 9.73
CA LEU A 98 -11.52 -20.91 10.42
C LEU A 98 -12.69 -20.75 9.43
N PRO A 99 -13.78 -21.53 9.59
CA PRO A 99 -14.94 -21.42 8.72
C PRO A 99 -15.59 -20.02 8.82
N PRO A 100 -15.94 -19.38 7.69
CA PRO A 100 -16.55 -18.04 7.66
C PRO A 100 -17.94 -17.97 8.32
N GLY A 101 -18.57 -19.11 8.62
CA GLY A 101 -19.82 -19.21 9.36
C GLY A 101 -19.68 -19.25 10.89
N SER A 102 -18.45 -19.34 11.43
CA SER A 102 -18.21 -19.33 12.87
C SER A 102 -18.11 -17.90 13.40
N ALA A 103 -18.54 -17.65 14.65
CA ALA A 103 -18.44 -16.32 15.27
C ALA A 103 -16.97 -15.81 15.33
N LEU A 104 -16.01 -16.73 15.50
CA LEU A 104 -14.58 -16.43 15.42
C LEU A 104 -14.11 -16.14 13.99
N GLY A 105 -14.64 -16.86 12.99
CA GLY A 105 -14.36 -16.57 11.58
C GLY A 105 -14.90 -15.21 11.13
N ALA A 106 -16.10 -14.84 11.58
CA ALA A 106 -16.71 -13.55 11.29
C ALA A 106 -15.99 -12.38 11.98
N SER A 107 -15.53 -12.56 13.22
CA SER A 107 -14.75 -11.53 13.92
C SER A 107 -13.38 -11.34 13.29
N LEU A 108 -12.70 -12.42 12.91
CA LEU A 108 -11.44 -12.36 12.17
C LEU A 108 -11.63 -11.72 10.79
N ALA A 109 -12.68 -12.08 10.04
CA ALA A 109 -12.99 -11.43 8.77
C ALA A 109 -13.21 -9.92 8.94
N SER A 110 -13.87 -9.49 10.01
CA SER A 110 -14.08 -8.07 10.30
C SER A 110 -12.77 -7.35 10.64
N ILE A 111 -11.87 -7.95 11.42
CA ILE A 111 -10.52 -7.43 11.68
C ILE A 111 -9.71 -7.37 10.38
N VAL A 112 -9.77 -8.43 9.59
CA VAL A 112 -9.09 -8.57 8.31
C VAL A 112 -9.58 -7.57 7.30
N VAL A 113 -10.83 -7.09 7.35
CA VAL A 113 -11.38 -6.14 6.38
C VAL A 113 -11.36 -4.72 6.92
N TYR A 114 -12.05 -4.43 8.02
CA TYR A 114 -12.18 -3.09 8.59
C TYR A 114 -10.94 -2.67 9.38
N GLY A 115 -10.38 -3.59 10.19
CA GLY A 115 -9.19 -3.30 11.00
C GLY A 115 -8.00 -2.93 10.13
N GLY A 116 -7.73 -3.72 9.09
CA GLY A 116 -6.67 -3.36 8.17
C GLY A 116 -7.03 -2.21 7.22
N LEU A 117 -8.30 -1.88 6.96
CA LEU A 117 -8.64 -0.67 6.17
C LEU A 117 -8.17 0.58 6.92
N ILE A 118 -8.47 0.64 8.22
CA ILE A 118 -8.00 1.71 9.11
C ILE A 118 -6.46 1.71 9.16
N LEU A 119 -5.86 0.53 9.31
CA LEU A 119 -4.42 0.39 9.40
C LEU A 119 -3.69 0.86 8.13
N PHE A 120 -4.13 0.43 6.94
CA PHE A 120 -3.51 0.84 5.68
C PHE A 120 -3.80 2.30 5.34
N SER A 121 -4.93 2.86 5.80
CA SER A 121 -5.17 4.30 5.75
C SER A 121 -4.17 5.07 6.61
N ALA A 122 -3.82 4.54 7.79
CA ALA A 122 -2.77 5.10 8.63
C ALA A 122 -1.36 4.90 8.07
N PHE A 123 -1.08 3.76 7.41
CA PHE A 123 0.17 3.55 6.66
C PHE A 123 0.31 4.52 5.51
N LEU A 124 -0.76 4.75 4.74
CA LEU A 124 -0.74 5.72 3.67
C LEU A 124 -0.41 7.12 4.19
N LEU A 125 -1.00 7.53 5.32
CA LEU A 125 -0.65 8.80 5.97
C LEU A 125 0.84 8.80 6.35
N TYR A 126 1.29 7.77 7.06
CA TYR A 126 2.67 7.63 7.53
C TYR A 126 3.71 7.66 6.40
N ASP A 127 3.50 6.86 5.36
CA ASP A 127 4.41 6.74 4.22
C ASP A 127 4.36 7.96 3.31
N THR A 128 3.20 8.62 3.18
CA THR A 128 3.10 9.90 2.46
C THR A 128 3.90 10.97 3.17
N GLN A 129 3.74 11.09 4.49
CA GLN A 129 4.58 12.00 5.24
C GLN A 129 6.06 11.60 5.05
N ARG A 130 6.41 10.30 5.15
CA ARG A 130 7.81 9.83 5.08
C ARG A 130 8.45 10.19 3.76
N LEU A 131 7.68 10.08 2.69
CA LEU A 131 8.06 10.52 1.36
C LEU A 131 8.30 12.03 1.35
N VAL A 132 7.38 12.84 1.89
CA VAL A 132 7.53 14.31 1.96
C VAL A 132 8.77 14.70 2.76
N LYS A 133 8.95 14.17 3.98
CA LYS A 133 10.13 14.47 4.81
C LYS A 133 11.43 13.99 4.16
N LYS A 134 11.39 12.83 3.50
CA LYS A 134 12.53 12.35 2.74
C LYS A 134 12.81 13.32 1.59
N ALA A 135 11.81 13.77 0.84
CA ALA A 135 11.96 14.73 -0.25
C ALA A 135 12.43 16.12 0.23
N GLU A 136 11.95 16.61 1.38
CA GLU A 136 12.39 17.87 2.00
C GLU A 136 13.85 17.78 2.49
N ASN A 137 14.26 16.63 3.02
CA ASN A 137 15.63 16.38 3.46
C ASN A 137 16.56 15.93 2.33
N HIS A 138 16.11 15.93 1.06
CA HIS A 138 17.04 15.73 -0.05
C HIS A 138 17.83 17.03 -0.28
N PRO A 139 19.17 16.99 -0.16
CA PRO A 139 19.96 18.16 -0.46
C PRO A 139 19.78 18.52 -1.93
N HIS A 140 19.35 19.76 -2.19
CA HIS A 140 19.50 20.36 -3.50
C HIS A 140 20.96 20.22 -3.93
N SER A 141 21.16 19.72 -5.16
CA SER A 141 22.47 19.49 -5.78
C SER A 141 23.35 20.76 -5.91
N SER A 142 22.91 21.90 -5.39
CA SER A 142 23.61 23.18 -5.37
C SER A 142 24.35 23.50 -4.06
N GLN A 143 24.32 22.64 -3.03
CA GLN A 143 24.88 22.95 -1.71
C GLN A 143 26.09 22.12 -1.24
N LEU A 144 26.68 21.24 -2.05
CA LEU A 144 27.91 20.53 -1.67
C LEU A 144 29.02 20.71 -2.72
N TYR A 145 29.73 21.83 -2.61
CA TYR A 145 31.08 21.98 -3.14
C TYR A 145 32.02 21.30 -2.14
N GLY A 146 32.57 20.12 -2.48
CA GLY A 146 33.82 19.64 -1.85
C GLY A 146 33.79 18.46 -0.88
N SER A 147 32.82 17.54 -0.91
CA SER A 147 33.01 16.26 -0.22
C SER A 147 32.58 15.05 -1.05
N ASP A 148 33.52 14.10 -1.11
CA ASP A 148 33.53 12.84 -1.85
C ASP A 148 32.55 11.82 -1.24
N MET A 149 31.28 12.21 -1.12
CA MET A 149 30.23 11.38 -0.55
C MET A 149 29.23 11.04 -1.64
N GLN A 150 29.36 9.83 -2.17
CA GLN A 150 28.51 9.18 -3.15
C GLN A 150 27.02 9.35 -2.76
N ILE A 151 26.38 10.40 -3.28
CA ILE A 151 24.98 10.71 -3.03
C ILE A 151 24.18 9.57 -3.66
N ARG A 152 23.70 8.63 -2.83
CA ARG A 152 22.73 7.60 -3.27
C ARG A 152 21.56 8.35 -3.87
N SER A 153 21.45 8.31 -5.20
CA SER A 153 20.42 8.98 -5.98
C SER A 153 19.06 8.76 -5.33
N PHE A 154 18.27 9.84 -5.15
CA PHE A 154 16.92 9.72 -4.64
C PHE A 154 16.20 8.75 -5.56
N ASP A 155 15.77 7.64 -5.00
CA ASP A 155 15.04 6.64 -5.75
C ASP A 155 13.55 6.82 -5.45
N PRO A 156 12.85 7.74 -6.14
CA PRO A 156 11.44 7.96 -5.92
C PRO A 156 10.67 6.66 -6.11
N ILE A 157 11.02 5.84 -7.11
CA ILE A 157 10.38 4.55 -7.44
C ILE A 157 10.34 3.61 -6.23
N ASN A 158 11.40 3.54 -5.45
CA ASN A 158 11.42 2.73 -4.25
C ASN A 158 10.54 3.31 -3.12
N ALA A 159 10.42 4.64 -3.03
CA ALA A 159 9.62 5.31 -2.02
C ALA A 159 8.11 5.28 -2.32
N GLN A 160 7.70 5.41 -3.60
CA GLN A 160 6.29 5.25 -4.02
C GLN A 160 5.79 3.81 -3.95
N MET A 161 6.68 2.80 -3.99
CA MET A 161 6.27 1.40 -3.93
C MET A 161 5.48 1.07 -2.65
N SER A 162 5.85 1.67 -1.51
CA SER A 162 5.15 1.47 -0.24
C SER A 162 3.74 2.06 -0.29
N ILE A 163 3.63 3.34 -0.70
CA ILE A 163 2.36 4.05 -0.85
C ILE A 163 1.44 3.33 -1.84
N TYR A 164 1.98 2.86 -2.97
CA TYR A 164 1.23 2.12 -3.96
C TYR A 164 0.64 0.81 -3.40
N MET A 165 1.42 0.08 -2.58
CA MET A 165 0.93 -1.13 -1.92
C MET A 165 -0.17 -0.82 -0.89
N ASP A 166 -0.05 0.28 -0.14
CA ASP A 166 -1.11 0.70 0.78
C ASP A 166 -2.41 1.06 0.05
N VAL A 167 -2.31 1.79 -1.07
CA VAL A 167 -3.45 2.12 -1.93
C VAL A 167 -4.14 0.85 -2.44
N LEU A 168 -3.36 -0.13 -2.94
CA LEU A 168 -3.91 -1.42 -3.38
C LEU A 168 -4.59 -2.17 -2.23
N ASN A 169 -3.99 -2.17 -1.03
CA ASN A 169 -4.56 -2.84 0.12
C ASN A 169 -5.90 -2.20 0.54
N ILE A 170 -5.99 -0.86 0.55
CA ILE A 170 -7.24 -0.12 0.80
C ILE A 170 -8.29 -0.48 -0.27
N PHE A 171 -7.90 -0.48 -1.54
CA PHE A 171 -8.79 -0.82 -2.65
C PHE A 171 -9.37 -2.23 -2.51
N MET A 172 -8.52 -3.23 -2.30
CA MET A 172 -8.92 -4.63 -2.11
C MET A 172 -9.91 -4.80 -0.97
N ARG A 173 -9.73 -4.04 0.12
CA ARG A 173 -10.64 -4.04 1.28
C ARG A 173 -11.97 -3.42 0.95
N LEU A 174 -12.00 -2.31 0.22
CA LEU A 174 -13.24 -1.71 -0.25
C LEU A 174 -14.00 -2.65 -1.21
N VAL A 175 -13.28 -3.32 -2.12
CA VAL A 175 -13.88 -4.33 -2.99
C VAL A 175 -14.47 -5.48 -2.15
N MET A 176 -13.77 -5.96 -1.12
CA MET A 176 -14.30 -7.00 -0.22
C MET A 176 -15.52 -6.53 0.59
N ILE A 177 -15.50 -5.31 1.12
CA ILE A 177 -16.64 -4.73 1.85
C ILE A 177 -17.86 -4.67 0.93
N MET A 178 -17.68 -4.12 -0.27
CA MET A 178 -18.78 -3.88 -1.19
C MET A 178 -19.24 -5.14 -1.93
N GLY A 179 -18.33 -6.09 -2.18
CA GLY A 179 -18.63 -7.39 -2.79
C GLY A 179 -19.23 -8.39 -1.79
N GLY A 180 -18.73 -8.44 -0.56
CA GLY A 180 -19.26 -9.28 0.52
C GLY A 180 -20.66 -8.86 0.98
N MET A 181 -20.99 -7.57 0.90
CA MET A 181 -22.32 -7.05 1.20
C MET A 181 -23.42 -7.55 0.23
N ASN A 182 -23.03 -8.05 -0.96
CA ASN A 182 -23.95 -8.64 -1.93
C ASN A 182 -24.15 -10.17 -1.76
N GLY A 183 -23.28 -10.86 -1.04
CA GLY A 183 -23.41 -12.30 -0.76
C GLY A 183 -24.46 -12.62 0.31
N ASN A 184 -24.75 -11.66 1.21
CA ASN A 184 -25.72 -11.85 2.30
C ASN A 184 -27.13 -11.34 1.97
N ARG A 185 -27.37 -10.81 0.76
CA ARG A 185 -28.70 -10.40 0.25
C ARG A 185 -29.36 -11.43 -0.67
N ARG A 186 -28.72 -12.59 -0.89
CA ARG A 186 -29.28 -13.72 -1.65
C ARG A 186 -29.56 -14.94 -0.76
N LYS A 187 -30.08 -14.70 0.43
CA LYS A 187 -30.77 -15.71 1.23
C LYS A 187 -32.11 -15.14 1.65
#